data_AF-A0A222P4P8-F1
#
_entry.id   AF-A0A222P4P8-F1
#
_cell.length_a   1.000
_cell.length_b   1.000
_cell.length_c   1.000
_cell.angle_alpha   90.00
_cell.angle_beta   90.00
_cell.angle_gamma   90.00
#
_symmetry.space_group_name_H-M   'P 1'
#
loop_
_entity.id
_entity.type
_entity.pdbx_description
1 polymer ?
#
loop_
_entity_poly.entity_id
_entity_poly.type
_entity_poly.pdbx_seq_one_letter_code
_entity_poly.pdbx_strand_id
1 'polypeptide(L)'
;MKRYNFNPEGYGYYIDSEIELSEEELDKIQKIIRSFPHALKSKESINRFLEFTPNETPKYILAITANAFDSCGNTMLGVTCEYGYSVDAVQTLINMGANLDTPDHNMNKLALHWAINNKKSFGEPGSVEAVAVVECLLQNGAETDIRCYQNKTPLEYARSRGFTAAADLIERYSNKRSKNKSEIASSSVLATNSLFSANITNAKEIYCEFKPGFLGPHR
;
A
#
# COMPACT_ATOMS: atom_id res chain seq x y z
N MET A 1 11.79 -6.75 -15.81
CA MET A 1 11.75 -6.63 -14.34
C MET A 1 12.96 -7.33 -13.75
N LYS A 2 13.80 -6.59 -13.01
CA LYS A 2 15.00 -7.09 -12.33
C LYS A 2 14.75 -7.06 -10.82
N ARG A 3 15.08 -8.15 -10.14
CA ARG A 3 14.96 -8.27 -8.68
C ARG A 3 16.25 -7.85 -8.00
N TYR A 4 16.15 -6.96 -7.01
CA TYR A 4 17.25 -6.58 -6.15
C TYR A 4 16.94 -7.02 -4.71
N ASN A 5 17.89 -7.68 -4.07
CA ASN A 5 17.73 -8.22 -2.73
C ASN A 5 18.55 -7.41 -1.72
N PHE A 6 17.99 -7.17 -0.55
CA PHE A 6 18.62 -6.46 0.55
C PHE A 6 18.54 -7.32 1.81
N ASN A 7 19.60 -7.30 2.62
CA ASN A 7 19.63 -8.03 3.89
C ASN A 7 20.15 -7.16 5.05
N PRO A 8 19.48 -6.04 5.38
CA PRO A 8 19.83 -5.25 6.55
C PRO A 8 19.57 -6.02 7.84
N GLU A 9 20.56 -6.06 8.73
CA GLU A 9 20.45 -6.66 10.07
C GLU A 9 19.93 -8.11 10.10
N GLY A 10 20.09 -8.87 9.01
CA GLY A 10 19.63 -10.26 8.92
C GLY A 10 18.18 -10.45 8.43
N TYR A 11 17.50 -9.37 8.05
CA TYR A 11 16.15 -9.41 7.49
C TYR A 11 16.19 -9.25 5.96
N GLY A 12 15.61 -10.22 5.25
CA GLY A 12 15.54 -10.17 3.79
C GLY A 12 14.43 -9.24 3.30
N TYR A 13 14.77 -8.42 2.32
CA TYR A 13 13.84 -7.62 1.53
C TYR A 13 14.18 -7.77 0.05
N TYR A 14 13.21 -7.51 -0.80
CA TYR A 14 13.47 -7.35 -2.22
C TYR A 14 12.57 -6.29 -2.83
N ILE A 15 13.06 -5.72 -3.92
CA ILE A 15 12.30 -4.89 -4.83
C ILE A 15 12.34 -5.55 -6.20
N ASP A 16 11.23 -5.43 -6.91
CA ASP A 16 11.15 -5.75 -8.32
C ASP A 16 11.03 -4.43 -9.09
N SER A 17 12.04 -4.12 -9.91
CA SER A 17 12.13 -2.85 -10.64
C SER A 17 12.12 -3.10 -12.15
N GLU A 18 11.38 -2.27 -12.89
CA GLU A 18 11.43 -2.27 -14.35
C GLU A 18 12.62 -1.48 -14.89
N ILE A 19 13.11 -0.52 -14.11
CA ILE A 19 14.31 0.26 -14.45
C ILE A 19 15.55 -0.37 -13.83
N GLU A 20 16.68 -0.25 -14.53
CA GLU A 20 17.97 -0.62 -13.97
C GLU A 20 18.45 0.46 -13.00
N LEU A 21 18.74 0.03 -11.78
CA LEU A 21 19.22 0.87 -10.70
C LEU A 21 20.75 0.82 -10.60
N SER A 22 21.37 1.98 -10.41
CA SER A 22 22.81 2.13 -10.16
C SER A 22 23.18 1.71 -8.74
N GLU A 23 24.47 1.43 -8.49
CA GLU A 23 24.96 1.11 -7.14
C GLU A 23 24.66 2.23 -6.12
N GLU A 24 24.71 3.50 -6.53
CA GLU A 24 24.37 4.63 -5.66
C GLU A 24 22.87 4.66 -5.31
N GLU A 25 22.00 4.34 -6.28
CA GLU A 25 20.56 4.21 -6.06
C GLU A 25 20.26 3.04 -5.13
N LEU A 26 20.94 1.89 -5.30
CA LEU A 26 20.79 0.72 -4.42
C LEU A 26 21.27 0.98 -2.99
N ASP A 27 22.37 1.72 -2.79
CA ASP A 27 22.84 2.12 -1.46
C ASP A 27 21.82 3.02 -0.74
N LYS A 28 21.21 3.97 -1.48
CA LYS A 28 20.11 4.80 -0.94
C LYS A 28 18.92 3.94 -0.53
N ILE A 29 18.49 3.00 -1.38
CA ILE A 29 17.40 2.07 -1.07
C ILE A 29 17.74 1.23 0.17
N GLN A 30 18.95 0.69 0.26
CA GLN A 30 19.37 -0.10 1.42
C GLN A 30 19.34 0.71 2.72
N LYS A 31 19.73 1.99 2.69
CA LYS A 31 19.64 2.88 3.86
C LYS A 31 18.19 3.10 4.30
N ILE A 32 17.27 3.27 3.36
CA ILE A 32 15.83 3.46 3.64
C ILE A 32 15.23 2.18 4.23
N ILE A 33 15.50 1.01 3.62
CA ILE A 33 14.97 -0.28 4.09
C ILE A 33 15.43 -0.62 5.51
N ARG A 34 16.64 -0.21 5.93
CA ARG A 34 17.10 -0.38 7.34
C ARG A 34 16.20 0.31 8.37
N SER A 35 15.49 1.35 7.94
CA SER A 35 14.56 2.09 8.79
C SER A 35 13.16 1.50 8.77
N PHE A 36 12.85 0.53 7.91
CA PHE A 36 11.50 0.00 7.77
C PHE A 36 11.02 -0.77 9.00
N PRO A 37 9.69 -0.79 9.25
CA PRO A 37 9.10 -1.63 10.29
C PRO A 37 9.46 -3.10 10.04
N HIS A 38 9.94 -3.79 11.09
CA HIS A 38 10.35 -5.19 11.01
C HIS A 38 9.52 -6.06 11.96
N ALA A 39 9.28 -7.29 11.52
CA ALA A 39 8.43 -8.25 12.21
C ALA A 39 8.83 -8.57 13.67
N LEU A 40 10.12 -8.43 14.00
CA LEU A 40 10.71 -8.87 15.27
C LEU A 40 11.09 -7.72 16.24
N LYS A 41 11.08 -6.43 15.83
CA LYS A 41 11.43 -5.26 16.69
C LYS A 41 10.44 -4.11 16.53
N SER A 42 9.16 -4.38 16.82
CA SER A 42 8.04 -3.57 16.34
C SER A 42 8.01 -2.10 16.77
N LYS A 43 8.41 -1.72 17.99
CA LYS A 43 8.32 -0.32 18.44
C LYS A 43 9.51 0.52 18.01
N GLU A 44 10.73 0.00 18.19
CA GLU A 44 11.96 0.72 17.87
C GLU A 44 12.14 0.90 16.36
N SER A 45 11.75 -0.10 15.56
CA SER A 45 11.79 0.01 14.10
C SER A 45 10.80 1.04 13.56
N ILE A 46 9.59 1.12 14.13
CA ILE A 46 8.60 2.14 13.74
C ILE A 46 9.07 3.54 14.12
N ASN A 47 9.63 3.73 15.33
CA ASN A 47 10.16 5.04 15.71
C ASN A 47 11.30 5.47 14.78
N ARG A 48 12.22 4.56 14.46
CA ARG A 48 13.28 4.83 13.47
C ARG A 48 12.72 5.17 12.10
N PHE A 49 11.65 4.52 11.69
CA PHE A 49 10.96 4.82 10.44
C PHE A 49 10.33 6.22 10.44
N LEU A 50 9.72 6.63 11.55
CA LEU A 50 9.09 7.95 11.69
C LEU A 50 10.12 9.08 11.82
N GLU A 51 11.28 8.80 12.40
CA GLU A 51 12.42 9.74 12.45
C GLU A 51 13.15 9.83 11.11
N PHE A 52 12.96 8.84 10.22
CA PHE A 52 13.58 8.86 8.91
C PHE A 52 13.00 10.00 8.07
N THR A 53 13.86 10.93 7.71
CA THR A 53 13.53 12.02 6.81
C THR A 53 14.13 11.72 5.43
N PRO A 54 13.32 11.60 4.37
CA PRO A 54 13.80 11.33 3.02
C PRO A 54 14.41 12.57 2.36
N ASN A 55 15.23 13.33 3.09
CA ASN A 55 15.85 14.55 2.58
C ASN A 55 16.84 14.18 1.48
N GLU A 56 16.77 14.86 0.33
CA GLU A 56 17.61 14.65 -0.87
C GLU A 56 17.40 13.34 -1.64
N THR A 57 16.44 12.49 -1.24
CA THR A 57 16.14 11.25 -1.98
C THR A 57 15.15 11.51 -3.12
N PRO A 58 15.43 11.10 -4.37
CA PRO A 58 14.49 11.24 -5.48
C PRO A 58 13.17 10.51 -5.23
N LYS A 59 12.04 11.13 -5.60
CA LYS A 59 10.69 10.57 -5.38
C LYS A 59 10.51 9.16 -5.93
N TYR A 60 11.06 8.86 -7.11
CA TYR A 60 10.95 7.51 -7.68
C TYR A 60 11.73 6.46 -6.86
N ILE A 61 12.83 6.83 -6.21
CA ILE A 61 13.56 5.93 -5.29
C ILE A 61 12.69 5.68 -4.05
N LEU A 62 12.05 6.71 -3.50
CA LEU A 62 11.10 6.54 -2.40
C LEU A 62 9.95 5.61 -2.80
N ALA A 63 9.38 5.79 -4.00
CA ALA A 63 8.28 4.97 -4.50
C ALA A 63 8.69 3.51 -4.72
N ILE A 64 9.83 3.26 -5.36
CA ILE A 64 10.39 1.91 -5.52
C ILE A 64 10.61 1.27 -4.16
N THR A 65 11.18 2.01 -3.21
CA THR A 65 11.47 1.48 -1.88
C THR A 65 10.19 1.20 -1.08
N ALA A 66 9.20 2.07 -1.15
CA ALA A 66 7.92 1.91 -0.45
C ALA A 66 7.11 0.70 -0.95
N ASN A 67 7.37 0.26 -2.19
CA ASN A 67 6.78 -0.93 -2.81
C ASN A 67 7.66 -2.20 -2.68
N ALA A 68 8.66 -2.18 -1.79
CA ALA A 68 9.41 -3.38 -1.48
C ALA A 68 8.54 -4.47 -0.84
N PHE A 69 9.08 -5.68 -0.82
CA PHE A 69 8.53 -6.83 -0.13
C PHE A 69 9.52 -7.32 0.92
N ASP A 70 9.00 -7.89 2.01
CA ASP A 70 9.81 -8.64 2.96
C ASP A 70 10.17 -10.04 2.40
N SER A 71 10.99 -10.80 3.12
CA SER A 71 11.38 -12.17 2.74
C SER A 71 10.20 -13.14 2.66
N CYS A 72 9.08 -12.81 3.30
CA CYS A 72 7.85 -13.58 3.20
C CYS A 72 7.01 -13.15 1.99
N GLY A 73 7.35 -12.09 1.26
CA GLY A 73 6.55 -11.59 0.15
C GLY A 73 5.35 -10.75 0.58
N ASN A 74 5.35 -10.22 1.80
CA ASN A 74 4.40 -9.19 2.23
C ASN A 74 4.87 -7.83 1.72
N THR A 75 3.94 -7.00 1.25
CA THR A 75 4.25 -5.60 0.91
C THR A 75 4.66 -4.84 2.16
N MET A 76 5.55 -3.86 2.05
CA MET A 76 5.94 -3.05 3.20
C MET A 76 4.76 -2.30 3.85
N LEU A 77 3.81 -1.86 3.03
CA LEU A 77 2.56 -1.28 3.52
C LEU A 77 1.71 -2.32 4.26
N GLY A 78 1.64 -3.55 3.76
CA GLY A 78 0.97 -4.68 4.42
C GLY A 78 1.58 -5.02 5.79
N VAL A 79 2.91 -5.13 5.87
CA VAL A 79 3.64 -5.32 7.14
C VAL A 79 3.33 -4.18 8.11
N THR A 80 3.37 -2.93 7.64
CA THR A 80 3.06 -1.77 8.50
C THR A 80 1.62 -1.83 9.02
N CYS A 81 0.66 -2.25 8.20
CA CYS A 81 -0.74 -2.40 8.58
C CYS A 81 -1.00 -3.59 9.52
N GLU A 82 -0.32 -4.73 9.32
CA GLU A 82 -0.44 -5.91 10.19
C GLU A 82 0.03 -5.61 11.62
N TYR A 83 1.10 -4.85 11.75
CA TYR A 83 1.65 -4.47 13.04
C TYR A 83 0.90 -3.28 13.64
N GLY A 84 0.31 -2.41 12.82
CA GLY A 84 -0.85 -1.59 13.20
C GLY A 84 -0.62 -0.58 14.33
N TYR A 85 0.60 -0.06 14.49
CA TYR A 85 0.94 0.82 15.63
C TYR A 85 0.99 2.31 15.31
N SER A 86 0.89 2.75 14.05
CA SER A 86 0.99 4.17 13.71
C SER A 86 0.34 4.50 12.37
N VAL A 87 -0.71 5.33 12.41
CA VAL A 87 -1.26 5.97 11.20
C VAL A 87 -0.19 6.80 10.50
N ASP A 88 0.72 7.43 11.26
CA ASP A 88 1.82 8.21 10.70
C ASP A 88 2.78 7.34 9.88
N ALA A 89 3.05 6.10 10.31
CA ALA A 89 3.91 5.19 9.56
C ALA A 89 3.23 4.74 8.26
N VAL A 90 1.92 4.46 8.32
CA VAL A 90 1.11 4.15 7.13
C VAL A 90 1.10 5.34 6.17
N GLN A 91 0.82 6.54 6.66
CA GLN A 91 0.79 7.75 5.85
C GLN A 91 2.16 8.10 5.30
N THR A 92 3.25 7.86 6.03
CA THR A 92 4.63 8.07 5.55
C THR A 92 4.93 7.16 4.37
N LEU A 93 4.60 5.86 4.44
CA LEU A 93 4.77 4.95 3.29
C LEU A 93 3.90 5.36 2.09
N ILE A 94 2.65 5.78 2.33
CA ILE A 94 1.78 6.29 1.27
C ILE A 94 2.40 7.53 0.61
N ASN A 95 2.90 8.48 1.41
CA ASN A 95 3.56 9.70 0.93
C ASN A 95 4.86 9.39 0.17
N MET A 96 5.54 8.29 0.50
CA MET A 96 6.69 7.79 -0.25
C MET A 96 6.29 7.15 -1.59
N GLY A 97 5.01 6.83 -1.81
CA GLY A 97 4.52 6.23 -3.05
C GLY A 97 4.16 4.75 -2.95
N ALA A 98 3.88 4.22 -1.75
CA ALA A 98 3.39 2.85 -1.60
C ALA A 98 2.06 2.64 -2.34
N ASN A 99 1.97 1.57 -3.13
CA ASN A 99 0.73 1.16 -3.76
C ASN A 99 -0.16 0.43 -2.74
N LEU A 100 -1.36 0.98 -2.53
CA LEU A 100 -2.36 0.47 -1.60
C LEU A 100 -2.97 -0.87 -2.06
N ASP A 101 -2.95 -1.09 -3.38
CA ASP A 101 -3.69 -2.14 -4.07
C ASP A 101 -2.77 -3.28 -4.57
N THR A 102 -1.48 -3.26 -4.22
CA THR A 102 -0.55 -4.36 -4.49
C THR A 102 -0.84 -5.52 -3.52
N PRO A 103 -1.18 -6.72 -4.01
CA PRO A 103 -1.33 -7.88 -3.15
C PRO A 103 0.02 -8.42 -2.68
N ASP A 104 0.06 -8.97 -1.48
CA ASP A 104 1.17 -9.84 -1.07
C ASP A 104 1.24 -11.12 -1.91
N HIS A 105 2.41 -11.76 -1.89
CA HIS A 105 2.64 -13.01 -2.62
C HIS A 105 2.16 -14.27 -1.89
N ASN A 106 1.71 -14.13 -0.63
CA ASN A 106 1.32 -15.27 0.21
C ASN A 106 -0.17 -15.56 0.13
N MET A 107 -0.99 -14.57 0.45
CA MET A 107 -2.43 -14.70 0.66
C MET A 107 -3.23 -13.77 -0.26
N ASN A 108 -2.57 -13.20 -1.29
CA ASN A 108 -3.11 -12.18 -2.16
C ASN A 108 -3.78 -11.04 -1.38
N LYS A 109 -3.28 -10.74 -0.17
CA LYS A 109 -3.89 -9.73 0.70
C LYS A 109 -3.34 -8.36 0.34
N LEU A 110 -4.25 -7.40 0.20
CA LEU A 110 -3.93 -5.98 0.16
C LEU A 110 -3.56 -5.43 1.54
N ALA A 111 -2.98 -4.23 1.58
CA ALA A 111 -2.78 -3.48 2.81
C ALA A 111 -4.08 -3.36 3.63
N LEU A 112 -5.22 -3.12 2.97
CA LEU A 112 -6.53 -3.02 3.60
C LEU A 112 -6.97 -4.33 4.28
N HIS A 113 -6.61 -5.50 3.72
CA HIS A 113 -6.87 -6.80 4.35
C HIS A 113 -6.00 -7.01 5.60
N TRP A 114 -4.74 -6.60 5.54
CA TRP A 114 -3.82 -6.66 6.68
C TRP A 114 -4.24 -5.73 7.81
N ALA A 115 -4.71 -4.52 7.51
CA ALA A 115 -5.24 -3.57 8.49
C ALA A 115 -6.45 -4.14 9.27
N ILE A 116 -7.29 -4.94 8.62
CA ILE A 116 -8.43 -5.63 9.26
C ILE A 116 -7.95 -6.75 10.18
N ASN A 117 -6.91 -7.48 9.81
CA ASN A 117 -6.37 -8.62 10.55
C ASN A 117 -5.01 -8.28 11.20
N ASN A 118 -4.96 -7.14 11.87
CA ASN A 118 -3.76 -6.66 12.53
C ASN A 118 -3.68 -7.20 13.97
N LYS A 119 -2.49 -7.09 14.59
CA LYS A 119 -2.25 -7.62 15.94
C LYS A 119 -3.13 -7.00 17.04
N LYS A 120 -3.75 -5.83 16.80
CA LYS A 120 -4.64 -5.13 17.73
C LYS A 120 -6.10 -5.57 17.58
N SER A 121 -6.54 -5.90 16.38
CA SER A 121 -7.90 -6.39 16.12
C SER A 121 -8.10 -7.85 16.56
N PHE A 122 -7.03 -8.62 16.75
CA PHE A 122 -7.07 -10.02 17.21
C PHE A 122 -7.64 -10.24 18.63
N GLY A 123 -7.96 -9.18 19.38
CA GLY A 123 -8.64 -9.29 20.67
C GLY A 123 -9.64 -8.17 20.97
N GLU A 124 -9.65 -7.09 20.17
CA GLU A 124 -10.48 -5.91 20.38
C GLU A 124 -11.14 -5.49 19.06
N PRO A 125 -12.32 -6.04 18.70
CA PRO A 125 -13.03 -5.76 17.45
C PRO A 125 -13.48 -4.29 17.25
N GLY A 126 -13.21 -3.43 18.23
CA GLY A 126 -13.48 -1.98 18.20
C GLY A 126 -12.26 -1.13 18.52
N SER A 127 -11.03 -1.65 18.41
CA SER A 127 -9.81 -0.86 18.64
C SER A 127 -9.81 0.37 17.73
N VAL A 128 -9.78 1.54 18.37
CA VAL A 128 -9.81 2.85 17.70
C VAL A 128 -8.61 3.00 16.76
N GLU A 129 -7.46 2.49 17.17
CA GLU A 129 -6.21 2.54 16.40
C GLU A 129 -6.31 1.67 15.14
N ALA A 130 -6.86 0.46 15.26
CA ALA A 130 -7.06 -0.42 14.11
C ALA A 130 -8.06 0.19 13.11
N VAL A 131 -9.12 0.82 13.59
CA VAL A 131 -10.09 1.54 12.74
C VAL A 131 -9.42 2.74 12.06
N ALA A 132 -8.56 3.48 12.75
CA ALA A 132 -7.87 4.64 12.19
C ALA A 132 -6.93 4.27 11.03
N VAL A 133 -6.27 3.11 11.10
CA VAL A 133 -5.45 2.60 9.98
C VAL A 133 -6.32 2.26 8.77
N VAL A 134 -7.47 1.59 8.98
CA VAL A 134 -8.43 1.30 7.91
C VAL A 134 -8.94 2.60 7.29
N GLU A 135 -9.28 3.59 8.11
CA GLU A 135 -9.71 4.91 7.64
C GLU A 135 -8.64 5.62 6.81
N CYS A 136 -7.39 5.63 7.27
CA CYS A 136 -6.27 6.23 6.55
C CYS A 136 -6.13 5.63 5.13
N LEU A 137 -6.17 4.30 5.00
CA LEU A 137 -6.08 3.63 3.69
C LEU A 137 -7.27 4.00 2.79
N LEU A 138 -8.49 4.03 3.33
CA LEU A 138 -9.70 4.38 2.57
C LEU A 138 -9.70 5.84 2.11
N GLN A 139 -9.25 6.77 2.96
CA GLN A 139 -9.10 8.18 2.63
C GLN A 139 -8.06 8.41 1.52
N ASN A 140 -7.01 7.58 1.48
CA ASN A 140 -5.99 7.59 0.42
C ASN A 140 -6.38 6.76 -0.82
N GLY A 141 -7.62 6.25 -0.89
CA GLY A 141 -8.19 5.67 -2.11
C GLY A 141 -7.90 4.19 -2.34
N ALA A 142 -7.63 3.42 -1.28
CA ALA A 142 -7.52 1.97 -1.35
C ALA A 142 -8.79 1.34 -1.98
N GLU A 143 -8.61 0.36 -2.85
CA GLU A 143 -9.71 -0.38 -3.46
C GLU A 143 -10.42 -1.29 -2.45
N THR A 144 -11.75 -1.35 -2.54
CA THR A 144 -12.61 -2.11 -1.62
C THR A 144 -13.26 -3.33 -2.25
N ASP A 145 -12.98 -3.62 -3.53
CA ASP A 145 -13.60 -4.67 -4.33
C ASP A 145 -12.64 -5.81 -4.73
N ILE A 146 -11.33 -5.65 -4.51
CA ILE A 146 -10.31 -6.66 -4.82
C ILE A 146 -10.34 -7.80 -3.79
N ARG A 147 -10.36 -9.04 -4.27
CA ARG A 147 -10.48 -10.24 -3.41
C ARG A 147 -9.12 -10.81 -3.02
N CYS A 148 -8.95 -11.12 -1.74
CA CYS A 148 -7.80 -11.90 -1.26
C CYS A 148 -7.93 -13.40 -1.62
N TYR A 149 -6.90 -14.21 -1.30
CA TYR A 149 -6.85 -15.65 -1.58
C TYR A 149 -8.04 -16.44 -0.99
N GLN A 150 -8.64 -15.94 0.09
CA GLN A 150 -9.86 -16.52 0.68
C GLN A 150 -11.13 -16.21 -0.13
N ASN A 151 -10.99 -15.63 -1.33
CA ASN A 151 -12.07 -15.15 -2.18
C ASN A 151 -12.98 -14.15 -1.44
N LYS A 152 -12.39 -13.26 -0.64
CA LYS A 152 -13.10 -12.23 0.13
C LYS A 152 -12.58 -10.85 -0.24
N THR A 153 -13.50 -9.94 -0.54
CA THR A 153 -13.25 -8.48 -0.56
C THR A 153 -12.89 -7.97 0.85
N PRO A 154 -12.32 -6.76 1.00
CA PRO A 154 -12.08 -6.16 2.29
C PRO A 154 -13.33 -6.12 3.19
N LEU A 155 -14.51 -5.81 2.65
CA LEU A 155 -15.76 -5.80 3.41
C LEU A 155 -16.16 -7.20 3.91
N GLU A 156 -16.17 -8.19 3.01
CA GLU A 156 -16.46 -9.59 3.37
C GLU A 156 -15.44 -10.13 4.38
N TYR A 157 -14.18 -9.72 4.23
CA TYR A 157 -13.10 -10.08 5.14
C TYR A 157 -13.34 -9.51 6.53
N ALA A 158 -13.60 -8.20 6.66
CA ALA A 158 -13.94 -7.55 7.94
C ALA A 158 -15.13 -8.20 8.65
N ARG A 159 -16.22 -8.47 7.91
CA ARG A 159 -17.40 -9.18 8.43
C ARG A 159 -17.04 -10.56 8.96
N SER A 160 -16.24 -11.32 8.20
CA SER A 160 -15.83 -12.67 8.61
C SER A 160 -14.88 -12.70 9.81
N ARG A 161 -14.19 -11.59 10.09
CA ARG A 161 -13.34 -11.41 11.27
C ARG A 161 -14.09 -10.81 12.47
N GLY A 162 -15.37 -10.45 12.31
CA GLY A 162 -16.16 -9.79 13.34
C GLY A 162 -15.75 -8.33 13.60
N PHE A 163 -14.95 -7.72 12.72
CA PHE A 163 -14.50 -6.33 12.87
C PHE A 163 -15.56 -5.38 12.31
N THR A 164 -16.65 -5.24 13.06
CA THR A 164 -17.86 -4.50 12.65
C THR A 164 -17.58 -3.03 12.32
N ALA A 165 -16.79 -2.34 13.15
CA ALA A 165 -16.45 -0.93 12.91
C ALA A 165 -15.71 -0.72 11.58
N ALA A 166 -14.78 -1.62 11.23
CA ALA A 166 -14.11 -1.59 9.93
C ALA A 166 -15.06 -1.92 8.78
N ALA A 167 -15.95 -2.91 8.96
CA ALA A 167 -16.94 -3.26 7.95
C ALA A 167 -17.87 -2.09 7.63
N ASP A 168 -18.41 -1.43 8.65
CA ASP A 168 -19.30 -0.26 8.51
C ASP A 168 -18.59 0.92 7.84
N LEU A 169 -17.30 1.10 8.13
CA LEU A 169 -16.48 2.13 7.49
C LEU A 169 -16.28 1.83 5.99
N ILE A 170 -15.86 0.60 5.65
CA ILE A 170 -15.62 0.18 4.26
C ILE A 170 -16.90 0.27 3.44
N GLU A 171 -18.04 -0.14 4.00
CA GLU A 171 -19.35 -0.06 3.34
C GLU A 171 -19.75 1.39 3.04
N ARG A 172 -19.58 2.30 3.99
CA ARG A 172 -19.84 3.75 3.79
C ARG A 172 -18.96 4.33 2.67
N TYR A 173 -17.66 4.02 2.64
CA TYR A 173 -16.76 4.50 1.60
C TYR A 173 -17.10 3.92 0.22
N SER A 174 -17.43 2.62 0.14
CA SER A 174 -17.81 1.96 -1.12
C SER A 174 -19.10 2.55 -1.71
N ASN A 175 -20.09 2.84 -0.86
CA ASN A 175 -21.34 3.49 -1.26
C ASN A 175 -21.11 4.93 -1.73
N LYS A 176 -20.26 5.70 -1.04
CA LYS A 176 -19.90 7.07 -1.45
C LYS A 176 -19.21 7.05 -2.81
N ARG A 177 -18.27 6.13 -3.03
CA ARG A 177 -17.54 5.99 -4.31
C ARG A 177 -18.49 5.63 -5.47
N SER A 178 -19.46 4.76 -5.21
CA SER A 178 -20.47 4.36 -6.21
C SER A 178 -21.36 5.53 -6.63
N LYS A 179 -21.80 6.37 -5.68
CA LYS A 179 -22.56 7.60 -5.96
C LYS A 179 -21.75 8.59 -6.79
N ASN A 180 -20.51 8.87 -6.38
CA ASN A 180 -19.63 9.76 -7.12
C ASN A 180 -19.39 9.26 -8.56
N LYS A 181 -19.22 7.95 -8.76
CA LYS A 181 -19.05 7.36 -10.11
C LYS A 181 -20.30 7.56 -10.97
N SER A 182 -21.51 7.45 -10.39
CA SER A 182 -22.77 7.71 -11.10
C SER A 182 -22.98 9.19 -11.45
N GLU A 183 -22.55 10.10 -10.58
CA GLU A 183 -22.60 11.56 -10.83
C GLU A 183 -21.59 11.99 -11.90
N ILE A 184 -20.37 11.45 -11.86
CA ILE A 184 -19.34 11.69 -12.90
C ILE A 184 -19.74 11.06 -14.24
N ALA A 185 -20.36 9.88 -14.24
CA ALA A 185 -20.90 9.30 -15.47
C ALA A 185 -22.02 10.18 -16.06
N SER A 186 -22.84 10.78 -15.20
CA SER A 186 -23.91 11.71 -15.62
C SER A 186 -23.36 13.04 -16.15
N SER A 187 -22.24 13.54 -15.60
CA SER A 187 -21.61 14.80 -16.04
C SER A 187 -20.64 14.62 -17.22
N SER A 188 -19.97 13.47 -17.35
CA SER A 188 -19.04 13.17 -18.44
C SER A 188 -19.75 12.88 -19.77
N VAL A 189 -20.99 12.39 -19.76
CA VAL A 189 -21.85 12.32 -20.97
C VAL A 189 -22.09 13.71 -21.58
N LEU A 190 -21.96 14.80 -20.80
CA LEU A 190 -22.06 16.18 -21.30
C LEU A 190 -20.72 16.76 -21.79
N ALA A 191 -19.58 16.14 -21.47
CA ALA A 191 -18.25 16.69 -21.69
C ALA A 191 -17.41 15.99 -22.78
N THR A 192 -17.82 14.82 -23.28
CA THR A 192 -17.04 13.99 -24.23
C THR A 192 -16.95 14.52 -25.67
N ASN A 193 -17.46 15.73 -25.96
CA ASN A 193 -17.27 16.37 -27.27
C ASN A 193 -16.06 17.30 -27.37
N SER A 194 -15.18 17.39 -26.37
CA SER A 194 -14.00 18.26 -26.47
C SER A 194 -12.79 17.71 -25.71
N LEU A 195 -11.85 17.18 -26.50
CA LEU A 195 -10.38 17.25 -26.34
C LEU A 195 -9.61 15.93 -26.47
N PHE A 196 -8.62 16.07 -27.34
CA PHE A 196 -7.75 15.14 -28.02
C PHE A 196 -6.47 14.91 -27.20
N SER A 197 -5.88 13.73 -27.37
CA SER A 197 -4.44 13.42 -27.52
C SER A 197 -3.35 14.00 -26.59
N ALA A 198 -2.43 13.08 -26.26
CA ALA A 198 -0.98 13.22 -26.18
C ALA A 198 -0.36 13.77 -24.86
N ASN A 199 0.42 12.93 -24.17
CA ASN A 199 1.88 12.84 -24.35
C ASN A 199 2.50 11.79 -23.40
N ILE A 200 3.49 11.05 -23.91
CA ILE A 200 4.34 10.10 -23.17
C ILE A 200 5.54 10.89 -22.64
N THR A 201 5.80 10.85 -21.34
CA THR A 201 6.97 11.49 -20.69
C THR A 201 7.85 10.43 -20.01
N ASN A 202 9.02 10.83 -19.53
CA ASN A 202 10.14 10.01 -19.07
C ASN A 202 9.79 8.87 -18.07
N ALA A 203 10.36 7.67 -18.24
CA ALA A 203 10.01 6.48 -17.44
C ALA A 203 10.24 6.64 -15.91
N LYS A 204 11.22 7.45 -15.48
CA LYS A 204 11.45 7.78 -14.07
C LYS A 204 10.44 8.77 -13.49
N GLU A 205 9.83 9.62 -14.33
CA GLU A 205 8.73 10.52 -13.96
C GLU A 205 7.38 9.77 -13.95
N ILE A 206 7.15 8.90 -14.94
CA ILE A 206 5.97 8.02 -15.01
C ILE A 206 5.85 7.12 -13.76
N TYR A 207 6.97 6.63 -13.21
CA TYR A 207 6.95 5.73 -12.05
C TYR A 207 6.26 6.32 -10.81
N CYS A 208 6.13 7.66 -10.74
CA CYS A 208 5.41 8.35 -9.66
C CYS A 208 3.89 8.43 -9.90
N GLU A 209 3.45 8.31 -11.15
CA GLU A 209 2.05 8.47 -11.59
C GLU A 209 1.37 7.13 -11.89
N PHE A 210 2.14 6.09 -12.16
CA PHE A 210 1.62 4.76 -12.41
C PHE A 210 1.29 4.06 -11.09
N LYS A 211 -0.01 3.79 -10.84
CA LYS A 211 -0.40 2.61 -10.07
C LYS A 211 0.08 1.40 -10.91
N PRO A 212 1.05 0.58 -10.47
CA PRO A 212 1.38 -0.64 -11.20
C PRO A 212 0.12 -1.52 -11.22
N GLY A 213 -0.58 -1.44 -12.34
CA GLY A 213 -1.83 -2.12 -12.59
C GLY A 213 -1.55 -3.60 -12.79
N PHE A 214 -2.30 -4.40 -12.05
CA PHE A 214 -2.67 -5.78 -12.35
C PHE A 214 -2.30 -6.25 -13.77
N LEU A 215 -1.23 -7.05 -13.87
CA LEU A 215 -1.06 -8.03 -14.93
C LEU A 215 -0.97 -9.41 -14.27
N GLY A 216 -2.07 -9.83 -13.66
CA GLY A 216 -2.32 -11.25 -13.39
C GLY A 216 -2.88 -11.91 -14.65
N PRO A 217 -2.39 -13.09 -15.08
CA PRO A 217 -2.97 -13.78 -16.21
C PRO A 217 -4.37 -14.28 -15.82
N HIS A 218 -5.38 -13.86 -16.59
CA HIS A 218 -6.65 -14.57 -16.63
C HIS A 218 -6.39 -16.02 -17.09
N ARG A 219 -6.66 -16.99 -16.23
CA ARG A 219 -7.07 -18.33 -16.61
C ARG A 219 -8.21 -18.78 -15.72
#